data_AF-A0A958H5T3-F1
#
_entry.id   AF-A0A958H5T3-F1
#
_cell.length_a   1.000
_cell.length_b   1.000
_cell.length_c   1.000
_cell.angle_alpha   90.00
_cell.angle_beta   90.00
_cell.angle_gamma   90.00
#
_symmetry.space_group_name_H-M   'P 1'
#
loop_
_entity.id
_entity.type
_entity.pdbx_description
1 polymer ?
#
loop_
_entity_poly.entity_id
_entity_poly.type
_entity_poly.pdbx_seq_one_letter_code
_entity_poly.pdbx_strand_id
1 'polypeptide(L)' 'DKQQQPAGEPVVAADGTAQAGPGELVFFIASREAALALPVQFVPVDHAIVGIVDDVSSVVL' A
#
# COMPACT_ATOMS: atom_id res chain seq x y z
N ASP A 1 5.30 -6.23 -10.26
CA ASP A 1 6.64 -6.85 -10.15
C ASP A 1 7.70 -5.73 -10.17
N LYS A 2 8.98 -6.04 -10.39
CA LYS A 2 10.03 -5.01 -10.50
C LYS A 2 9.89 -4.10 -11.73
N GLN A 3 9.10 -4.50 -12.73
CA GLN A 3 8.78 -3.69 -13.91
C GLN A 3 7.42 -2.99 -13.78
N GLN A 4 6.87 -2.90 -12.56
CA GLN A 4 5.57 -2.29 -12.26
C GLN A 4 4.40 -2.95 -13.01
N GLN A 5 4.56 -4.20 -13.47
CA GLN A 5 3.44 -4.97 -14.02
C GLN A 5 2.59 -5.55 -12.87
N PRO A 6 1.25 -5.61 -13.01
CA PRO A 6 0.40 -6.25 -12.01
C PRO A 6 0.86 -7.69 -11.72
N ALA A 7 0.81 -8.09 -10.45
CA ALA A 7 1.17 -9.44 -10.03
C ALA A 7 0.26 -9.90 -8.89
N GLY A 8 -0.15 -11.18 -8.92
CA GLY A 8 -1.07 -11.74 -7.95
C GLY A 8 -2.53 -11.31 -8.15
N GLU A 9 -3.35 -11.58 -7.14
CA GLU A 9 -4.76 -11.15 -7.09
C GLU A 9 -4.88 -9.76 -6.45
N PRO A 10 -5.88 -8.95 -6.85
CA PRO A 10 -6.14 -7.67 -6.22
C PRO A 10 -6.60 -7.84 -4.77
N VAL A 11 -6.23 -6.88 -3.91
CA VAL A 11 -6.65 -6.82 -2.50
C VAL A 11 -7.41 -5.53 -2.22
N VAL A 12 -8.22 -5.54 -1.17
CA VAL A 12 -8.86 -4.32 -0.63
C VAL A 12 -8.01 -3.81 0.52
N ALA A 13 -7.52 -2.58 0.43
CA ALA A 13 -6.72 -1.93 1.46
C ALA A 13 -7.42 -0.67 1.99
N ALA A 14 -7.39 -0.47 3.31
CA ALA A 14 -7.81 0.80 3.89
C ALA A 14 -6.76 1.88 3.59
N ASP A 15 -7.19 3.11 3.31
CA ASP A 15 -6.24 4.20 3.11
C ASP A 15 -5.82 4.82 4.45
N GLY A 16 -4.67 4.41 4.96
CA GLY A 16 -4.08 4.99 6.18
C GLY A 16 -3.48 6.37 5.98
N THR A 17 -3.23 6.77 4.73
CA THR A 17 -2.75 8.12 4.40
C THR A 17 -3.89 9.14 4.33
N ALA A 18 -5.12 8.68 4.06
CA ALA A 18 -6.29 9.49 3.73
C ALA A 18 -6.04 10.48 2.57
N GLN A 19 -5.13 10.13 1.66
CA GLN A 19 -4.67 10.95 0.56
C GLN A 19 -4.63 10.21 -0.78
N ALA A 20 -4.77 8.87 -0.78
CA ALA A 20 -4.58 8.07 -1.98
C ALA A 20 -5.68 8.35 -3.02
N GLY A 21 -5.24 8.61 -4.26
CA GLY A 21 -6.09 8.91 -5.41
C GLY A 21 -6.07 7.83 -6.50
N PRO A 22 -7.05 7.83 -7.41
CA PRO A 22 -7.03 6.93 -8.58
C PRO A 22 -5.79 7.14 -9.44
N GLY A 23 -5.10 6.05 -9.77
CA GLY A 23 -3.91 6.05 -10.63
C GLY A 23 -2.59 6.27 -9.89
N GLU A 24 -2.62 6.53 -8.59
CA GLU A 24 -1.39 6.62 -7.78
C GLU A 24 -0.77 5.23 -7.54
N LEU A 25 0.55 5.18 -7.57
CA LEU A 25 1.30 4.02 -7.08
C LEU A 25 1.51 4.18 -5.58
N VAL A 26 1.25 3.12 -4.82
CA VAL A 26 1.21 3.17 -3.35
C VAL A 26 2.07 2.09 -2.71
N PHE A 27 2.53 2.37 -1.49
CA PHE A 27 3.00 1.36 -0.56
C PHE A 27 1.82 0.84 0.27
N PHE A 28 1.71 -0.47 0.40
CA PHE A 28 0.77 -1.08 1.34
C PHE A 28 1.49 -2.07 2.26
N ILE A 29 0.91 -2.26 3.45
CA ILE A 29 1.33 -3.29 4.40
C ILE A 29 0.15 -4.22 4.67
N ALA A 30 0.44 -5.49 4.95
CA ALA A 30 -0.57 -6.52 5.18
C ALA A 30 -0.54 -7.03 6.64
N SER A 31 -1.45 -7.95 6.97
CA SER A 31 -1.54 -8.63 8.27
C SER A 31 -1.81 -7.67 9.43
N ARG A 32 -1.28 -7.96 10.62
CA ARG A 32 -1.54 -7.22 11.87
C ARG A 32 -1.06 -5.78 11.82
N GLU A 33 -0.04 -5.53 11.01
CA GLU A 33 0.62 -4.24 10.87
C GLU A 33 -0.27 -3.23 10.13
N ALA A 34 -1.20 -3.69 9.30
CA ALA A 34 -2.15 -2.83 8.60
C ALA A 34 -3.02 -2.01 9.57
N ALA A 35 -3.49 -2.62 10.66
CA ALA A 35 -4.28 -1.93 11.68
C ALA A 35 -3.50 -0.81 12.40
N LEU A 36 -2.16 -0.85 12.38
CA LEU A 36 -1.33 0.19 13.01
C LEU A 36 -1.22 1.47 12.15
N ALA A 37 -1.54 1.38 10.86
CA ALA A 37 -1.54 2.51 9.94
C ALA A 37 -2.79 3.40 10.04
N LEU A 38 -3.78 3.00 10.85
CA LEU A 38 -5.05 3.70 10.97
C LEU A 38 -5.12 4.55 12.25
N PRO A 39 -5.93 5.64 12.27
CA PRO A 39 -6.09 6.49 13.45
C PRO A 39 -6.58 5.73 14.69
N VAL A 40 -7.39 4.69 14.47
CA VAL A 40 -7.83 3.75 15.51
C VAL A 40 -7.15 2.42 15.25
N GLN A 41 -6.35 1.97 16.22
CA GLN A 41 -5.60 0.73 16.14
C GLN A 41 -6.43 -0.47 16.61
N PHE A 42 -5.93 -1.70 16.36
CA PHE A 42 -6.60 -2.97 16.70
C PHE A 42 -7.97 -3.16 16.02
N VAL A 43 -8.20 -2.47 14.90
CA VAL A 43 -9.35 -2.69 14.02
C VAL A 43 -9.15 -3.93 13.15
N PRO A 44 -10.22 -4.58 12.65
CA PRO A 44 -10.13 -5.77 11.81
C PRO A 44 -9.75 -5.41 10.36
N VAL A 45 -8.58 -4.81 10.18
CA VAL A 45 -8.01 -4.43 8.88
C VAL A 45 -6.70 -5.18 8.69
N ASP A 46 -6.58 -5.86 7.55
CA ASP A 46 -5.45 -6.71 7.20
C ASP A 46 -4.62 -6.18 6.03
N HIS A 47 -5.03 -5.10 5.38
CA HIS A 47 -4.27 -4.36 4.37
C HIS A 47 -4.50 -2.87 4.52
N ALA A 48 -3.42 -2.09 4.50
CA ALA A 48 -3.51 -0.64 4.55
C ALA A 48 -2.48 0.02 3.62
N ILE A 49 -2.92 1.07 2.92
CA ILE A 49 -2.02 2.00 2.22
C ILE A 49 -1.30 2.84 3.28
N VAL A 50 0.03 2.87 3.20
CA VAL A 50 0.90 3.54 4.19
C VAL A 50 1.75 4.66 3.59
N GLY A 51 1.72 4.82 2.27
CA GLY A 51 2.43 5.89 1.58
C GLY A 51 2.15 5.93 0.08
N ILE A 52 2.39 7.09 -0.52
CA ILE A 52 2.32 7.32 -1.96
C ILE A 52 3.75 7.25 -2.50
N VAL A 53 3.93 6.59 -3.64
CA VAL A 53 5.24 6.49 -4.30
C VAL A 53 5.48 7.73 -5.15
N ASP A 54 6.58 8.42 -4.88
CA ASP A 54 7.01 9.59 -5.65
C ASP A 54 7.82 9.20 -6.90
N ASP A 55 8.80 8.30 -6.76
CA ASP A 55 9.62 7.80 -7.86
C ASP A 55 9.98 6.31 -7.70
N VAL A 56 10.15 5.62 -8.82
CA VAL A 56 10.65 4.24 -8.88
C VAL A 56 11.88 4.20 -9.78
N SER A 57 13.05 4.07 -9.17
CA SER A 57 14.31 3.88 -9.89
C SER A 57 14.70 2.40 -9.94
N SER A 58 15.15 1.97 -11.11
CA SER A 58 15.74 0.64 -11.30
C SER A 58 17.25 0.77 -11.46
N VAL A 59 18.01 -0.02 -10.71
CA VAL A 59 19.44 -0.21 -10.98
C VAL A 59 19.58 -1.43 -11.87
N VAL A 60 20.07 -1.22 -13.09
CA VAL A 60 20.52 -2.32 -13.94
C VAL A 60 21.94 -2.67 -13.48
N LEU A 61 22.11 -3.87 -12.91
CA LEU A 61 23.43 -4.47 -12.65
C LEU A 61 23.99 -5.08 -13.94
#